data_AF-H9VK32-F1
#
_entry.id   AF-H9VK32-F1
#
_cell.length_a   1.000
_cell.length_b   1.000
_cell.length_c   1.000
_cell.angle_alpha   90.00
_cell.angle_beta   90.00
_cell.angle_gamma   90.00
#
_symmetry.space_group_name_H-M   'P 1'
#
loop_
_entity.id
_entity.type
_entity.pdbx_description
1 polymer ?
#
loop_
_entity_poly.entity_id
_entity_poly.type
_entity_poly.pdbx_seq_one_letter_code
_entity_poly.pdbx_strand_id
1 'polypeptide(L)' 'GFFLVGPFVKAGPLRNTEYAGAAGSLAAAGLVIILSVCLTIYGIASFKPGEPPLAPSLTLTGRKKEGD' A
#
# COMPACT_ATOMS: atom_id res chain seq x y z
N GLY A 1 -2.20 6.27 -3.02
CA GLY A 1 -2.29 7.57 -2.33
C GLY A 1 -3.55 8.34 -2.68
N PHE A 2 -3.79 8.65 -3.97
CA PHE A 2 -4.88 9.54 -4.41
C PHE A 2 -6.28 9.13 -3.95
N PHE A 3 -6.60 7.82 -3.96
CA PHE A 3 -7.86 7.30 -3.43
C PHE A 3 -8.06 7.62 -1.93
N LEU A 4 -7.00 7.66 -1.12
CA LEU A 4 -7.08 7.82 0.34
C LEU A 4 -7.44 9.26 0.72
N VAL A 5 -7.11 10.26 -0.11
CA VAL A 5 -7.46 11.66 0.15
C VAL A 5 -8.98 11.86 0.13
N GLY A 6 -9.70 11.18 -0.77
CA GLY A 6 -11.16 11.25 -0.90
C GLY A 6 -11.92 10.98 0.42
N PRO A 7 -11.77 9.80 1.05
CA PRO A 7 -12.33 9.54 2.36
C PRO A 7 -11.68 10.42 3.43
N PHE A 8 -10.39 10.73 3.48
CA PHE A 8 -9.95 11.61 4.60
C PHE A 8 -10.53 13.04 4.54
N VAL A 9 -10.85 13.56 3.35
CA VAL A 9 -11.50 14.88 3.18
C VAL A 9 -13.02 14.82 3.42
N LYS A 10 -13.71 13.82 2.87
CA LYS A 10 -15.19 13.70 2.95
C LYS A 10 -15.70 12.74 4.03
N ALA A 11 -14.84 11.84 4.51
CA ALA A 11 -14.85 10.84 5.60
C ALA A 11 -14.20 11.25 6.95
N GLY A 12 -13.47 12.37 6.98
CA GLY A 12 -12.63 12.76 8.12
C GLY A 12 -13.36 13.45 9.30
N PRO A 13 -12.71 13.53 10.47
CA PRO A 13 -13.25 14.22 11.65
C PRO A 13 -13.33 15.74 11.49
N LEU A 14 -12.51 16.33 10.62
CA LEU A 14 -12.47 17.79 10.34
C LEU A 14 -13.27 18.21 9.09
N ARG A 15 -14.17 17.35 8.59
CA ARG A 15 -15.00 17.57 7.38
C ARG A 15 -15.73 18.91 7.30
N ASN A 16 -16.22 19.42 8.43
CA ASN A 16 -17.04 20.64 8.47
C ASN A 16 -16.20 21.92 8.64
N THR A 17 -14.87 21.83 8.54
CA THR A 17 -13.96 22.97 8.68
C THR A 17 -13.35 23.35 7.34
N GLU A 18 -13.02 24.63 7.15
CA GLU A 18 -12.30 25.15 5.98
C GLU A 18 -10.94 24.46 5.73
N TYR A 19 -10.39 23.80 6.76
CA TYR A 19 -9.15 23.03 6.70
C TYR A 19 -9.32 21.57 6.30
N ALA A 20 -10.52 21.11 5.93
CA ALA A 20 -10.79 19.71 5.56
C ALA A 20 -9.84 19.17 4.46
N GLY A 21 -9.42 20.04 3.52
CA GLY A 21 -8.47 19.67 2.46
C GLY A 21 -7.05 19.40 2.99
N ALA A 22 -6.54 20.28 3.86
CA ALA A 22 -5.20 20.15 4.43
C ALA A 22 -5.11 19.02 5.47
N ALA A 23 -6.15 18.87 6.31
CA ALA A 23 -6.24 17.77 7.26
C ALA A 23 -6.37 16.42 6.54
N GLY A 24 -7.16 16.37 5.47
CA GLY A 24 -7.36 15.15 4.69
C GLY A 24 -6.11 14.69 3.92
N SER A 25 -5.35 15.62 3.34
CA SER A 25 -4.09 15.31 2.65
C SER A 25 -2.99 14.88 3.62
N LEU A 26 -2.88 15.52 4.79
CA LEU A 26 -1.92 15.14 5.83
C LEU A 26 -2.22 13.75 6.41
N ALA A 27 -3.50 13.44 6.67
CA ALA A 27 -3.92 12.12 7.15
C ALA A 27 -3.66 11.02 6.10
N ALA A 28 -3.93 11.30 4.82
CA ALA A 28 -3.62 10.36 3.74
C ALA A 28 -2.12 10.12 3.59
N ALA A 29 -1.28 11.16 3.73
CA ALA A 29 0.17 11.03 3.72
C ALA A 29 0.67 10.17 4.90
N GLY A 30 0.17 10.44 6.11
CA GLY A 30 0.49 9.64 7.30
C GLY A 30 0.12 8.17 7.14
N LEU A 31 -1.06 7.87 6.57
CA LEU A 31 -1.48 6.50 6.32
C LEU A 31 -0.57 5.80 5.29
N VAL A 32 -0.15 6.49 4.23
CA VAL A 32 0.77 5.91 3.24
C VAL A 32 2.12 5.57 3.88
N ILE A 33 2.64 6.43 4.76
CA ILE A 33 3.90 6.16 5.48
C ILE A 33 3.77 4.90 6.35
N ILE A 34 2.66 4.75 7.09
CA ILE A 34 2.42 3.56 7.91
C ILE A 34 2.36 2.31 7.03
N LEU A 35 1.65 2.36 5.90
CA LEU A 35 1.59 1.26 4.93
C LEU A 35 2.97 0.90 4.36
N SER A 36 3.81 1.89 4.07
CA SER A 36 5.19 1.66 3.62
C SER A 36 6.01 0.92 4.68
N VAL A 37 5.90 1.30 5.95
CA VAL A 37 6.58 0.60 7.05
C VAL A 37 6.05 -0.83 7.19
N CYS A 38 4.74 -1.04 7.11
CA CYS A 38 4.16 -2.38 7.14
C CYS A 38 4.67 -3.27 5.99
N LEU A 39 4.84 -2.70 4.78
CA LEU A 39 5.43 -3.40 3.64
C LEU A 39 6.90 -3.75 3.88
N THR A 40 7.68 -2.85 4.50
CA THR A 40 9.06 -3.16 4.90
C THR A 40 9.12 -4.31 5.90
N ILE A 41 8.24 -4.31 6.91
CA ILE A 41 8.13 -5.38 7.90
C ILE A 41 7.71 -6.70 7.25
N TYR A 42 6.74 -6.65 6.33
CA TYR A 42 6.32 -7.83 5.57
C TYR A 42 7.47 -8.38 4.73
N GLY A 43 8.25 -7.51 4.09
CA GLY A 43 9.42 -7.88 3.30
C GLY A 43 10.45 -8.65 4.11
N ILE A 44 10.84 -8.12 5.27
CA ILE A 44 11.83 -8.77 6.15
C ILE A 44 11.32 -10.05 6.81
N ALA A 45 10.01 -10.14 7.09
CA ALA A 45 9.44 -11.29 7.78
C ALA A 45 9.12 -12.44 6.81
N SER A 46 8.73 -12.12 5.58
CA SER A 46 8.20 -13.10 4.62
C SER A 46 9.23 -13.59 3.60
N PHE A 47 10.28 -12.82 3.34
CA PHE A 47 11.32 -13.20 2.38
C PHE A 47 12.65 -13.41 3.11
N LYS A 48 13.13 -14.66 3.14
CA LYS A 48 14.48 -14.98 3.58
C LYS A 48 15.44 -14.91 2.37
N PRO A 49 16.66 -14.39 2.54
CA PRO A 49 17.65 -14.39 1.47
C PRO A 49 17.99 -15.84 1.07
N GLY A 50 17.52 -16.27 -0.11
CA GLY A 50 17.80 -17.58 -0.69
C GLY A 50 16.57 -18.46 -1.01
N GLU A 51 15.35 -18.05 -0.67
CA GLU A 51 14.14 -18.80 -1.04
C GLU A 51 13.71 -18.49 -2.48
N PRO A 52 13.39 -19.49 -3.31
CA PRO A 52 12.88 -19.28 -4.66
C PRO A 52 11.53 -18.54 -4.59
N PRO A 53 11.19 -17.70 -5.59
CA PRO A 53 9.92 -16.98 -5.62
C PRO A 53 8.75 -17.96 -5.41
N LEU A 54 7.93 -17.72 -4.39
CA LEU A 54 6.72 -18.50 -4.12
C LEU A 54 5.65 -18.32 -5.21
N ALA A 55 5.88 -17.38 -6.14
CA ALA A 55 5.01 -17.13 -7.27
C ALA A 55 5.05 -18.32 -8.26
N PRO A 56 3.88 -18.85 -8.69
CA PRO A 56 3.84 -19.90 -9.69
C PRO A 56 4.42 -19.39 -11.00
N SER A 57 5.55 -19.97 -11.41
CA SER A 57 6.33 -19.60 -12.61
C SER A 57 5.74 -20.16 -13.93
N LEU A 58 4.51 -20.66 -13.90
CA LEU A 58 3.84 -21.25 -15.04
C LEU A 58 2.53 -20.51 -15.30
N THR A 59 2.34 -20.03 -16.52
CA THR A 59 1.02 -19.57 -16.98
C THR A 59 0.11 -20.76 -17.22
N LEU A 60 -1.21 -20.53 -17.29
CA LEU A 60 -2.19 -21.59 -17.61
C LEU A 60 -1.95 -22.25 -18.99
N THR A 61 -1.12 -21.65 -19.84
CA THR A 61 -0.68 -22.20 -21.14
C THR A 61 0.65 -22.95 -21.06
N GLY A 62 1.21 -23.14 -19.85
CA GLY A 62 2.48 -23.85 -19.62
C GLY A 62 3.73 -23.04 -19.99
N ARG A 63 3.60 -21.74 -20.29
CA ARG A 63 4.77 -20.90 -20.56
C ARG A 63 5.46 -20.53 -19.25
N LYS A 64 6.79 -20.71 -19.21
CA LYS A 64 7.62 -20.21 -18.11
C LYS A 64 7.49 -18.69 -18.04
N LYS A 65 6.95 -18.21 -16.93
CA LYS A 65 6.93 -16.80 -16.56
C LYS A 65 8.06 -16.59 -15.56
N GLU A 66 8.87 -15.56 -15.78
CA GLU A 66 9.84 -15.10 -14.80
C GLU A 66 9.06 -14.70 -13.55
N GLY A 67 9.38 -15.32 -12.41
CA GLY A 67 8.69 -15.05 -11.15
C GLY A 67 8.95 -13.60 -10.75
N ASP A 68 7.89 -12.87 -10.45
CA ASP A 68 7.97 -11.50 -9.91
C ASP A 68 8.41 -11.54 -8.44
#